data_AF-A0A392ND94-F1
#
_entry.id   AF-A0A392ND94-F1
#
_cell.length_a   1.000
_cell.length_b   1.000
_cell.length_c   1.000
_cell.angle_alpha   90.00
_cell.angle_beta   90.00
_cell.angle_gamma   90.00
#
_symmetry.space_group_name_H-M   'P 1'
#
loop_
_entity.id
_entity.type
_entity.pdbx_description
1 polymer ?
#
loop_
_entity_poly.entity_id
_entity_poly.type
_entity_poly.pdbx_seq_one_letter_code
_entity_poly.pdbx_strand_id
1 'polypeptide(L)'
;MGGPVEGGFSVAFDPLDGSSIVDTNFTVGTIFGVWPGDKLIGVTGRDQVAAAMGVLGPRTTYVLAIKGFPGTHEFLLLDEGKWQHVKETHEISEGKLFSPGNLRATFDNTNYAKLVDYYVREKYTLRYTGGMVPDVNQ
;
A
#
# COMPACT_ATOMS: atom_id res chain seq x y z
N MET A 1 -0.38 -25.16 -9.35
CA MET A 1 0.54 -24.48 -8.43
C MET A 1 1.82 -25.30 -8.36
N GLY A 2 2.97 -24.72 -8.70
CA GLY A 2 4.26 -25.37 -8.47
C GLY A 2 4.50 -25.52 -6.97
N GLY A 3 5.16 -26.60 -6.56
CA GLY A 3 5.45 -26.87 -5.15
C GLY A 3 6.26 -25.77 -4.45
N PRO A 4 6.60 -25.93 -3.16
CA PRO A 4 7.40 -24.96 -2.43
C PRO A 4 8.69 -24.66 -3.19
N VAL A 5 9.03 -23.37 -3.27
CA VAL A 5 10.26 -22.92 -3.92
C VAL A 5 11.44 -23.53 -3.16
N GLU A 6 12.30 -24.25 -3.87
CA GLU A 6 13.54 -24.79 -3.32
C GLU A 6 14.38 -23.60 -2.81
N GLY A 7 14.57 -23.50 -1.49
CA GLY A 7 15.21 -22.35 -0.84
C GLY A 7 14.29 -21.39 -0.07
N GLY A 8 12.98 -21.65 -0.01
CA GLY A 8 12.06 -20.89 0.85
C GLY A 8 11.64 -19.52 0.31
N PHE A 9 11.35 -18.58 1.22
CA PHE A 9 10.94 -17.22 0.89
C PHE A 9 11.65 -16.18 1.77
N SER A 10 11.89 -15.02 1.19
CA SER A 10 12.39 -13.83 1.88
C SER A 10 11.31 -12.77 1.98
N VAL A 11 11.20 -12.13 3.14
CA VAL A 11 10.17 -11.14 3.42
C VAL A 11 10.82 -9.82 3.80
N ALA A 12 10.50 -8.76 3.07
CA ALA A 12 10.76 -7.39 3.51
C ALA A 12 9.45 -6.82 4.06
N PHE A 13 9.48 -6.19 5.23
CA PHE A 13 8.28 -5.68 5.86
C PHE A 13 8.52 -4.35 6.59
N ASP A 14 7.49 -3.52 6.60
CA ASP A 14 7.32 -2.41 7.53
C ASP A 14 6.29 -2.85 8.58
N PRO A 15 6.70 -3.07 9.83
CA PRO A 15 5.78 -3.54 10.88
C PRO A 15 4.76 -2.47 11.29
N LEU A 16 5.03 -1.18 11.06
CA LEU A 16 4.15 -0.09 11.45
C LEU A 16 4.40 1.18 10.59
N ASP A 17 3.73 1.25 9.45
CA ASP A 17 3.65 2.46 8.62
C ASP A 17 2.69 3.48 9.25
N GLY A 18 3.01 4.77 9.10
CA GLY A 18 2.26 5.85 9.74
C GLY A 18 2.61 6.03 11.22
N SER A 19 3.82 5.66 11.64
CA SER A 19 4.28 5.83 13.03
C SER A 19 4.11 7.25 13.58
N SER A 20 4.25 8.28 12.73
CA SER A 20 4.06 9.69 13.09
C SER A 20 2.62 10.08 13.44
N ILE A 21 1.64 9.26 13.09
CA ILE A 21 0.20 9.53 13.28
C ILE A 21 -0.47 8.53 14.24
N VAL A 22 0.30 7.63 14.84
CA VAL A 22 -0.17 6.67 15.87
C VAL A 22 -0.76 7.42 17.07
N ASP A 23 -0.04 8.40 17.62
CA ASP A 23 -0.46 9.14 18.81
C ASP A 23 -1.73 9.97 18.58
N THR A 24 -2.03 10.29 17.32
CA THR A 24 -3.27 10.99 16.93
C THR A 24 -4.44 10.05 16.69
N ASN A 25 -4.26 8.75 16.89
CA ASN A 25 -5.26 7.71 16.67
C ASN A 25 -5.83 7.71 15.24
N PHE A 26 -4.97 8.00 14.26
CA PHE A 26 -5.31 7.87 12.84
C PHE A 26 -5.08 6.43 12.38
N THR A 27 -5.60 6.12 11.18
CA THR A 27 -5.33 4.82 10.55
C THR A 27 -3.85 4.67 10.28
N VAL A 28 -3.28 3.54 10.69
CA VAL A 28 -1.89 3.13 10.44
C VAL A 28 -1.89 1.80 9.70
N GLY A 29 -0.73 1.22 9.43
CA GLY A 29 -0.71 -0.06 8.76
C GLY A 29 0.57 -0.84 8.89
N THR A 30 0.59 -2.00 8.25
CA THR A 30 1.79 -2.82 8.06
C THR A 30 1.87 -3.23 6.61
N ILE A 31 3.10 -3.31 6.08
CA ILE A 31 3.34 -3.61 4.68
C ILE A 31 4.32 -4.77 4.62
N PHE A 32 4.11 -5.72 3.70
CA PHE A 32 5.14 -6.69 3.39
C PHE A 32 5.17 -7.05 1.91
N GLY A 33 6.36 -7.42 1.45
CA GLY A 33 6.60 -8.05 0.15
C GLY A 33 7.29 -9.39 0.36
N VAL A 34 6.99 -10.36 -0.50
CA VAL A 34 7.52 -11.72 -0.44
C VAL A 34 8.22 -12.05 -1.75
N TRP A 35 9.45 -12.55 -1.65
CA TRP A 35 10.28 -13.00 -2.75
C TRP A 35 10.64 -14.48 -2.60
N PRO A 36 10.81 -15.23 -3.70
CA PRO A 36 11.32 -16.60 -3.65
C PRO A 36 12.79 -16.62 -3.21
N GLY A 37 13.20 -17.68 -2.51
CA GLY A 37 14.57 -17.89 -2.03
C GLY A 37 14.88 -17.19 -0.70
N ASP A 38 16.14 -17.27 -0.29
CA ASP A 38 16.63 -16.86 1.04
C ASP A 38 17.38 -15.52 1.03
N LYS A 39 17.34 -14.78 -0.08
CA LYS A 39 18.07 -13.52 -0.27
C LYS A 39 17.21 -12.45 -0.93
N LEU A 40 17.41 -11.21 -0.49
CA LEU A 40 16.84 -9.99 -1.09
C LEU A 40 17.88 -9.18 -1.89
N ILE A 41 19.08 -9.70 -2.08
CA ILE A 41 20.13 -9.03 -2.86
C ILE A 41 19.99 -9.41 -4.33
N GLY A 42 19.97 -8.40 -5.21
CA GLY A 42 19.88 -8.60 -6.66
C GLY A 42 18.47 -8.90 -7.19
N VAL A 43 17.45 -8.85 -6.33
CA VAL A 43 16.03 -8.96 -6.73
C VAL A 43 15.41 -7.58 -6.92
N THR A 44 14.36 -7.52 -7.72
CA THR A 44 13.57 -6.29 -7.98
C THR A 44 12.14 -6.46 -7.48
N GLY A 45 11.37 -5.36 -7.47
CA GLY A 45 9.94 -5.43 -7.16
C GLY A 45 9.13 -6.32 -8.11
N ARG A 46 9.60 -6.53 -9.34
CA ARG A 46 8.93 -7.43 -10.33
C ARG A 46 9.09 -8.91 -9.98
N ASP A 47 10.02 -9.24 -9.10
CA ASP A 47 10.30 -10.61 -8.67
C ASP A 47 9.44 -11.04 -7.47
N GLN A 48 8.63 -10.14 -6.91
CA GLN A 48 7.70 -10.46 -5.83
C GLN A 48 6.72 -11.56 -6.25
N VAL A 49 6.47 -12.49 -5.32
CA VAL A 49 5.47 -13.56 -5.45
C VAL A 49 4.20 -13.26 -4.66
N ALA A 50 4.29 -12.40 -3.64
CA ALA A 50 3.15 -11.83 -2.95
C ALA A 50 3.52 -10.47 -2.36
N ALA A 51 2.52 -9.62 -2.18
CA ALA A 51 2.61 -8.36 -1.45
C ALA A 51 1.32 -8.16 -0.66
N ALA A 52 1.41 -7.50 0.48
CA ALA A 52 0.22 -7.10 1.20
C ALA A 52 0.40 -5.79 1.96
N MET A 53 -0.75 -5.19 2.22
CA MET A 53 -0.91 -4.02 3.05
C MET A 53 -2.04 -4.29 4.05
N GLY A 54 -1.70 -4.32 5.33
CA GLY A 54 -2.65 -4.36 6.43
C GLY A 54 -3.04 -2.93 6.84
N VAL A 55 -4.33 -2.65 6.86
CA VAL A 55 -4.91 -1.36 7.23
C VAL A 55 -5.47 -1.48 8.64
N LEU A 56 -4.89 -0.75 9.58
CA LEU A 56 -5.26 -0.72 10.99
C LEU A 56 -6.02 0.57 11.28
N GLY A 57 -7.30 0.59 10.88
CA GLY A 57 -8.19 1.75 10.98
C GLY A 57 -9.51 1.41 11.68
N PRO A 58 -10.61 2.12 11.36
CA PRO A 58 -11.95 1.81 11.89
C PRO A 58 -12.41 0.38 11.61
N ARG A 59 -11.86 -0.22 10.55
CA ARG A 59 -11.96 -1.65 10.25
C ARG A 59 -10.56 -2.14 9.97
N THR A 60 -10.21 -3.30 10.49
CA THR A 60 -8.94 -3.95 10.19
C THR A 60 -9.09 -4.76 8.91
N THR A 61 -8.40 -4.36 7.84
CA THR A 61 -8.40 -5.09 6.57
C THR A 61 -6.99 -5.44 6.12
N TYR A 62 -6.88 -6.45 5.26
CA TYR A 62 -5.66 -6.78 4.55
C TYR A 62 -5.94 -6.84 3.06
N VAL A 63 -5.19 -6.08 2.27
CA VAL A 63 -5.20 -6.14 0.81
C VAL A 63 -4.00 -6.97 0.38
N LEU A 64 -4.22 -8.07 -0.35
CA LEU A 64 -3.19 -8.97 -0.85
C LEU A 64 -3.13 -8.99 -2.37
N ALA A 65 -1.93 -9.03 -2.92
CA ALA A 65 -1.66 -9.35 -4.32
C ALA A 65 -0.75 -10.58 -4.37
N ILE A 66 -1.09 -11.57 -5.21
CA ILE A 66 -0.32 -12.83 -5.32
C ILE A 66 -0.02 -13.10 -6.79
N LYS A 67 1.23 -13.42 -7.10
CA LYS A 67 1.67 -13.72 -8.47
C LYS A 67 0.88 -14.92 -9.02
N GLY A 68 0.23 -14.71 -10.17
CA GLY A 68 -0.61 -15.72 -10.81
C GLY A 68 -2.09 -15.70 -10.38
N PHE A 69 -2.46 -14.83 -9.43
CA PHE A 69 -3.84 -14.53 -9.06
C PHE A 69 -4.16 -13.10 -9.48
N PRO A 70 -5.01 -12.89 -10.50
CA PRO A 70 -5.31 -11.55 -11.01
C PRO A 70 -5.96 -10.65 -9.96
N GLY A 71 -5.56 -9.37 -9.94
CA GLY A 71 -6.13 -8.37 -9.03
C GLY A 71 -5.55 -8.38 -7.62
N THR A 72 -6.18 -7.59 -6.76
CA THR A 72 -5.93 -7.55 -5.33
C THR A 72 -7.17 -7.98 -4.55
N HIS A 73 -6.96 -8.65 -3.43
CA HIS A 73 -8.01 -9.24 -2.61
C HIS A 73 -7.99 -8.62 -1.22
N GLU A 74 -9.10 -8.00 -0.82
CA GLU A 74 -9.27 -7.41 0.50
C GLU A 74 -9.99 -8.38 1.43
N PHE A 75 -9.42 -8.57 2.61
CA PHE A 75 -9.99 -9.38 3.68
C PHE A 75 -10.28 -8.50 4.89
N LEU A 76 -11.48 -8.61 5.44
CA LEU A 76 -11.89 -7.95 6.68
C LEU A 76 -11.67 -8.90 7.86
N LEU A 77 -11.06 -8.40 8.94
CA LEU A 77 -11.02 -9.10 10.22
C LEU A 77 -12.36 -8.97 10.93
N LEU A 78 -13.00 -10.10 11.20
CA LEU A 78 -14.22 -10.20 11.98
C LEU A 78 -13.90 -10.32 13.49
N ASP A 79 -14.89 -10.02 14.32
CA ASP A 79 -14.77 -10.05 15.79
C ASP A 79 -14.36 -11.44 16.32
N GLU A 80 -14.70 -12.52 15.61
CA GLU A 80 -14.30 -13.89 15.97
C GLU A 80 -12.86 -14.24 15.56
N GLY A 81 -12.08 -13.27 15.08
CA GLY A 81 -10.69 -13.46 14.64
C GLY A 81 -10.56 -14.12 13.27
N LYS A 82 -11.64 -14.14 12.48
CA LYS A 82 -11.66 -14.72 11.12
C LYS A 82 -11.49 -13.65 10.06
N TRP A 83 -10.80 -14.01 8.98
CA TRP A 83 -10.66 -13.16 7.80
C TRP A 83 -11.74 -13.52 6.77
N GLN A 84 -12.55 -12.54 6.40
CA GLN A 84 -13.56 -12.68 5.36
C GLN A 84 -13.11 -11.93 4.10
N HIS A 85 -13.07 -12.60 2.95
CA HIS A 85 -12.86 -11.92 1.67
C HIS A 85 -14.06 -11.01 1.37
N VAL A 86 -13.81 -9.71 1.20
CA VAL A 86 -14.86 -8.68 1.07
C VAL A 86 -14.80 -7.91 -0.25
N LYS A 87 -13.65 -7.87 -0.92
CA LYS A 87 -13.49 -7.10 -2.16
C LYS A 87 -12.37 -7.65 -3.02
N GLU A 88 -12.58 -7.61 -4.33
CA GLU A 88 -11.56 -7.86 -5.35
C GLU A 88 -11.41 -6.61 -6.22
N THR A 89 -10.17 -6.19 -6.50
CA THR A 89 -9.88 -5.00 -7.31
C THR A 89 -8.92 -5.37 -8.44
N HIS A 90 -9.35 -5.25 -9.69
CA HIS A 90 -8.50 -5.50 -10.87
C HIS A 90 -7.98 -4.22 -11.53
N GLU A 91 -8.65 -3.10 -11.28
CA GLU A 91 -8.36 -1.81 -11.90
C GLU A 91 -8.65 -0.68 -10.90
N ILE A 92 -7.85 0.38 -10.99
CA ILE A 92 -8.08 1.63 -10.26
C ILE A 92 -8.52 2.64 -11.31
N SER A 93 -9.77 3.12 -11.21
CA SER A 93 -10.31 4.14 -12.10
C SER A 93 -9.64 5.49 -11.86
N GLU A 94 -9.68 6.37 -12.87
CA GLU A 94 -9.26 7.75 -12.69
C GLU A 94 -10.07 8.44 -11.57
N GLY A 95 -9.35 9.12 -10.67
CA GLY A 95 -9.93 9.84 -9.54
C GLY A 95 -9.52 11.31 -9.53
N LYS A 96 -10.28 12.14 -8.80
CA LYS A 96 -9.97 13.56 -8.55
C LYS A 96 -9.42 13.80 -7.15
N LEU A 97 -8.47 12.96 -6.75
CA LEU A 97 -7.79 13.04 -5.46
C LEU A 97 -6.28 13.15 -5.65
N PHE A 98 -5.61 13.86 -4.75
CA PHE A 98 -4.14 13.86 -4.67
C PHE A 98 -3.66 13.96 -3.22
N SER A 99 -2.50 13.33 -2.95
CA SER A 99 -1.94 13.16 -1.60
C SER A 99 -0.41 13.39 -1.62
N PRO A 100 0.07 14.63 -1.37
CA PRO A 100 1.48 14.98 -1.53
C PRO A 100 2.29 14.74 -0.23
N GLY A 101 3.00 13.61 -0.17
CA GLY A 101 3.87 13.25 0.97
C GLY A 101 4.99 14.24 1.31
N ASN A 102 5.47 15.01 0.32
CA ASN A 102 6.50 16.03 0.52
C ASN A 102 6.21 17.29 -0.32
N LEU A 103 5.19 18.06 0.07
CA LEU A 103 4.82 19.29 -0.65
C LEU A 103 5.97 20.32 -0.73
N ARG A 104 6.92 20.30 0.20
CA ARG A 104 8.08 21.23 0.21
C ARG A 104 9.01 21.02 -0.99
N ALA A 105 9.04 19.82 -1.56
CA ALA A 105 9.82 19.51 -2.77
C ALA A 105 9.37 20.32 -4.01
N THR A 106 8.24 21.03 -3.94
CA THR A 106 7.84 21.97 -5.00
C THR A 106 8.79 23.17 -5.13
N PHE A 107 9.60 23.46 -4.11
CA PHE A 107 10.55 24.57 -4.13
C PHE A 107 11.75 24.33 -5.06
N ASP A 108 12.28 23.10 -5.05
CA ASP A 108 13.50 22.70 -5.75
C ASP A 108 13.26 21.72 -6.91
N ASN A 109 12.07 21.12 -7.01
CA ASN A 109 11.67 20.28 -8.14
C ASN A 109 10.55 20.93 -8.98
N THR A 110 10.96 21.59 -10.08
CA THR A 110 10.04 22.28 -10.98
C THR A 110 8.99 21.36 -11.63
N ASN A 111 9.31 20.09 -11.89
CA ASN A 111 8.35 19.15 -12.46
C ASN A 111 7.28 18.75 -11.43
N TYR A 112 7.68 18.56 -10.19
CA TYR A 112 6.74 18.30 -9.10
C TYR A 112 5.86 19.51 -8.80
N ALA A 113 6.42 20.73 -8.83
CA ALA A 113 5.66 21.97 -8.71
C ALA A 113 4.56 22.10 -9.77
N LYS A 114 4.89 21.79 -11.04
CA LYS A 114 3.90 21.78 -12.14
C LYS A 114 2.79 20.77 -11.91
N LEU A 115 3.10 19.58 -11.39
CA LEU A 115 2.11 18.55 -11.12
C LEU A 115 1.13 18.98 -10.01
N VAL A 116 1.64 19.57 -8.93
CA VAL A 116 0.79 20.10 -7.85
C VAL A 116 -0.07 21.26 -8.34
N ASP A 117 0.49 22.20 -9.11
CA ASP A 117 -0.28 23.31 -9.70
C ASP A 117 -1.39 22.80 -10.63
N TYR A 118 -1.12 21.78 -11.44
CA TYR A 118 -2.14 21.11 -12.25
C TYR A 118 -3.31 20.59 -11.39
N TYR A 119 -3.03 19.81 -10.34
CA TYR A 119 -4.08 19.27 -9.48
C TYR A 119 -4.92 20.37 -8.83
N VAL A 120 -4.29 21.45 -8.38
CA VAL A 120 -5.00 22.59 -7.78
C VAL A 120 -5.89 23.29 -8.81
N ARG A 121 -5.38 23.56 -10.02
CA ARG A 121 -6.14 24.24 -11.08
C ARG A 121 -7.31 23.42 -11.60
N GLU A 122 -7.12 22.12 -11.74
CA GLU A 122 -8.16 21.16 -12.18
C GLU A 122 -9.12 20.74 -11.06
N LYS A 123 -9.01 21.39 -9.89
CA LYS A 123 -9.87 21.23 -8.71
C LYS A 123 -9.88 19.79 -8.19
N TYR A 124 -8.72 19.14 -8.18
CA TYR A 124 -8.55 17.87 -7.47
C TYR A 124 -8.64 18.14 -5.96
N THR A 125 -9.17 17.18 -5.22
CA THR A 125 -9.33 17.28 -3.78
C THR A 125 -8.07 16.77 -3.07
N LEU A 126 -7.48 17.60 -2.20
CA LEU A 126 -6.36 17.21 -1.36
C LEU A 126 -6.85 16.29 -0.23
N ARG A 127 -6.25 15.10 -0.11
CA ARG A 127 -6.44 14.16 1.00
C ARG A 127 -5.09 13.57 1.37
N TYR A 128 -4.53 14.05 2.47
CA TYR A 128 -3.24 13.59 2.98
C TYR A 128 -3.34 13.38 4.48
N THR A 129 -3.16 12.14 4.92
CA THR A 129 -3.22 11.75 6.33
C THR A 129 -1.84 11.73 6.98
N GLY A 130 -0.78 11.58 6.18
CA GLY A 130 0.59 11.50 6.68
C GLY A 130 1.12 10.07 6.86
N GLY A 131 0.31 9.05 6.56
CA GLY A 131 0.72 7.64 6.51
C GLY A 131 0.55 7.09 5.09
N MET A 132 1.47 6.26 4.63
CA MET A 132 1.40 5.70 3.28
C MET A 132 0.19 4.77 3.13
N VAL A 133 -0.02 3.86 4.09
CA VAL A 133 -1.12 2.89 4.08
C VAL A 133 -2.50 3.57 4.02
N PRO A 134 -2.85 4.49 4.93
CA PRO A 134 -4.14 5.18 4.84
C PRO A 134 -4.29 6.04 3.58
N ASP A 135 -3.20 6.58 3.03
CA ASP A 135 -3.26 7.41 1.82
C ASP A 135 -3.34 6.61 0.51
N VAL A 136 -2.78 5.39 0.47
CA VAL A 136 -2.89 4.47 -0.67
C VAL A 136 -4.24 3.74 -0.67
N ASN A 137 -4.80 3.45 0.51
CA ASN A 137 -6.06 2.72 0.67
C ASN A 137 -7.31 3.62 0.76
N GLN A 138 -7.28 4.81 0.15
CA GLN A 138 -8.41 5.75 0.16
C GLN A 138 -9.60 5.27 -0.67
#